data_AF-A0A0R3Q935-F1
#
_entry.id   AF-A0A0R3Q935-F1
#
_cell.length_a   1.000
_cell.length_b   1.000
_cell.length_c   1.000
_cell.angle_alpha   90.00
_cell.angle_beta   90.00
_cell.angle_gamma   90.00
#
_symmetry.space_group_name_H-M   'P 1'
#
loop_
_entity.id
_entity.type
_entity.pdbx_description
1 polymer ?
#
loop_
_entity_poly.entity_id
_entity_poly.type
_entity_poly.pdbx_seq_one_letter_code
_entity_poly.pdbx_strand_id
1 'polypeptide(L)'
;MNAQPGGLFGHQHEPERLEGAISHIENKALDVKTNIEQLLFMLDLQEEVEWPDMLDKFSSLASAMTQLQFILKKSALPSGFEDFGFFLRTHVLVPHCLSNDIDPNLQQATSNRIHCWNHDAAPDYLRTKLTPEVEADESHIDNEKNTRTFDQVNKQILAMNKHIETLLTSMAENARSQAEIQQDIPTYNSQDTQKLVRAIVNGEGLRPSKTLVSAEGSLT
;
A
#
# COMPACT_ATOMS: atom_id res chain seq x y z
N MET A 1 -7.82 25.23 -53.40
CA MET A 1 -7.40 23.83 -53.56
C MET A 1 -7.32 23.21 -52.18
N ASN A 2 -8.37 22.53 -51.76
CA ASN A 2 -8.45 21.83 -50.48
C ASN A 2 -7.67 20.52 -50.61
N ALA A 3 -6.53 20.42 -49.93
CA ALA A 3 -5.90 19.13 -49.67
C ALA A 3 -6.61 18.50 -48.46
N GLN A 4 -7.43 17.49 -48.71
CA GLN A 4 -7.81 16.55 -47.65
C GLN A 4 -6.56 15.80 -47.20
N PRO A 5 -6.24 15.72 -45.89
CA PRO A 5 -5.26 14.77 -45.40
C PRO A 5 -5.95 13.40 -45.31
N GLY A 6 -6.12 12.77 -46.47
CA GLY A 6 -6.58 11.40 -46.58
C GLY A 6 -5.47 10.44 -46.18
N GLY A 7 -5.64 9.82 -45.01
CA GLY A 7 -5.24 8.45 -44.69
C GLY A 7 -3.80 8.02 -44.96
N LEU A 8 -2.97 8.02 -43.91
CA LEU A 8 -1.91 7.04 -43.62
C LEU A 8 -1.12 7.49 -42.36
N PHE A 9 -1.81 7.63 -41.22
CA PHE A 9 -1.14 7.68 -39.93
C PHE A 9 -1.51 6.41 -39.17
N GLY A 10 -0.48 5.71 -38.70
CA GLY A 10 -0.53 4.36 -38.15
C GLY A 10 -1.74 4.16 -37.26
N HIS A 11 -2.64 3.27 -37.68
CA HIS A 11 -3.79 2.93 -36.86
C HIS A 11 -3.26 2.27 -35.59
N GLN A 12 -3.58 2.87 -34.45
CA GLN A 12 -3.39 2.22 -33.15
C GLN A 12 -4.12 0.88 -33.21
N HIS A 13 -3.41 -0.20 -32.89
CA HIS A 13 -4.02 -1.52 -32.88
C HIS A 13 -5.01 -1.57 -31.71
N GLU A 14 -6.28 -1.87 -31.98
CA GLU A 14 -7.35 -1.99 -30.98
C GLU A 14 -7.63 -0.68 -30.19
N PRO A 15 -8.17 0.37 -30.85
CA PRO A 15 -8.38 1.69 -30.23
C PRO A 15 -9.31 1.65 -29.01
N GLU A 16 -10.38 0.84 -29.05
CA GLU A 16 -11.30 0.69 -27.92
C GLU A 16 -10.61 0.07 -26.69
N ARG A 17 -9.69 -0.86 -26.94
CA ARG A 17 -8.91 -1.52 -25.89
C ARG A 17 -7.90 -0.56 -25.27
N LEU A 18 -7.29 0.31 -26.09
CA LEU A 18 -6.42 1.37 -25.61
C LEU A 18 -7.20 2.41 -24.78
N GLU A 19 -8.38 2.83 -25.24
CA GLU A 19 -9.25 3.74 -24.50
C GLU A 19 -9.64 3.17 -23.13
N GLY A 20 -10.00 1.88 -23.08
CA GLY A 20 -10.26 1.19 -21.82
C GLY A 20 -9.04 1.14 -20.89
N ALA A 21 -7.84 0.90 -21.45
CA ALA A 21 -6.61 0.91 -20.67
C ALA A 21 -6.29 2.32 -20.11
N ILE A 22 -6.44 3.37 -20.93
CA ILE A 22 -6.24 4.76 -20.53
C ILE A 22 -7.22 5.14 -19.41
N SER A 23 -8.51 4.88 -19.59
CA SER A 23 -9.53 5.17 -18.58
C SER A 23 -9.24 4.45 -17.25
N HIS A 24 -8.74 3.21 -17.31
CA HIS A 24 -8.37 2.48 -16.10
C HIS A 24 -7.15 3.10 -15.40
N ILE A 25 -6.13 3.54 -16.14
CA ILE A 25 -4.97 4.29 -15.59
C ILE A 25 -5.45 5.59 -14.97
N GLU A 26 -6.30 6.35 -15.66
CA GLU A 26 -6.82 7.64 -15.19
C GLU A 26 -7.56 7.50 -13.86
N ASN A 27 -8.47 6.53 -13.75
CA ASN A 27 -9.19 6.27 -12.50
C ASN A 27 -8.23 5.92 -11.35
N LYS A 28 -7.20 5.10 -11.61
CA LYS A 28 -6.22 4.73 -10.58
C LYS A 28 -5.28 5.86 -10.20
N ALA A 29 -4.90 6.69 -11.17
CA ALA A 29 -4.14 7.91 -10.91
C ALA A 29 -4.95 8.91 -10.09
N LEU A 30 -6.27 8.99 -10.30
CA LEU A 30 -7.17 9.82 -9.51
C LEU A 30 -7.28 9.34 -8.06
N ASP A 31 -7.34 8.03 -7.82
CA ASP A 31 -7.29 7.44 -6.47
C ASP A 31 -6.00 7.87 -5.74
N VAL A 32 -4.84 7.74 -6.41
CA VAL A 32 -3.53 8.13 -5.85
C VAL A 32 -3.47 9.63 -5.59
N LYS A 33 -3.91 10.45 -6.54
CA LYS A 33 -3.98 11.91 -6.41
C LYS A 33 -4.82 12.29 -5.18
N THR A 34 -6.00 11.72 -5.03
CA THR A 34 -6.91 12.02 -3.92
C THR A 34 -6.28 11.66 -2.57
N ASN A 35 -5.58 10.52 -2.48
CA ASN A 35 -4.85 10.13 -1.27
C ASN A 35 -3.73 11.13 -0.93
N ILE A 36 -2.99 11.60 -1.93
CA ILE A 36 -1.94 12.61 -1.75
C ILE A 36 -2.55 13.93 -1.27
N GLU A 37 -3.64 14.39 -1.90
CA GLU A 37 -4.33 15.63 -1.49
C GLU A 37 -4.86 15.53 -0.06
N GLN A 38 -5.41 14.39 0.35
CA GLN A 38 -5.85 14.16 1.73
C GLN A 38 -4.68 14.16 2.72
N LEU A 39 -3.54 13.56 2.36
CA LEU A 39 -2.33 13.55 3.19
C LEU A 39 -1.78 14.96 3.35
N LEU A 40 -1.65 15.72 2.25
CA LEU A 40 -1.20 17.11 2.29
C LEU A 40 -2.16 17.97 3.12
N PHE A 41 -3.47 17.82 2.93
CA PHE A 41 -4.45 18.56 3.71
C PHE A 41 -4.36 18.27 5.22
N MET A 42 -4.10 17.02 5.60
CA MET A 42 -3.87 16.64 7.00
C MET A 42 -2.61 17.31 7.56
N LEU A 43 -1.52 17.33 6.80
CA LEU A 43 -0.26 17.97 7.18
C LEU A 43 -0.36 19.49 7.26
N ASP A 44 -1.15 20.12 6.39
CA ASP A 44 -1.35 21.57 6.39
C ASP A 44 -2.25 22.03 7.55
N LEU A 45 -3.18 21.19 8.01
CA LEU A 45 -4.15 21.54 9.05
C LEU A 45 -3.65 21.25 10.47
N GLN A 46 -2.77 20.27 10.65
CA GLN A 46 -2.30 19.81 11.97
C GLN A 46 -0.82 20.13 12.17
N GLU A 47 -0.49 20.87 13.23
CA GLU A 47 0.90 21.16 13.62
C GLU A 47 1.65 19.90 14.09
N GLU A 48 0.93 18.99 14.77
CA GLU A 48 1.42 17.66 15.15
C GLU A 48 0.37 16.60 14.75
N VAL A 49 0.73 15.72 13.83
CA VAL A 49 -0.10 14.57 13.42
C VAL A 49 0.27 13.37 14.27
N GLU A 50 -0.74 12.70 14.84
CA GLU A 50 -0.54 11.45 15.56
C GLU A 50 0.07 10.37 14.64
N TRP A 51 1.16 9.75 15.10
CA TRP A 51 1.92 8.78 14.29
C TRP A 51 1.05 7.64 13.69
N PRO A 52 0.08 7.04 14.42
CA PRO A 52 -0.80 6.02 13.84
C PRO A 52 -1.59 6.50 12.64
N ASP A 53 -2.09 7.74 12.66
CA ASP A 53 -2.89 8.31 11.57
C ASP A 53 -2.01 8.59 10.35
N MET A 54 -0.81 9.12 10.57
CA MET A 54 0.18 9.31 9.52
C MET A 54 0.56 7.96 8.87
N LEU A 55 0.79 6.93 9.67
CA LEU A 55 1.15 5.60 9.18
C LEU A 55 0.02 4.96 8.36
N ASP A 56 -1.23 5.12 8.78
CA ASP A 56 -2.39 4.64 8.02
C ASP A 56 -2.48 5.30 6.64
N LYS A 57 -2.29 6.64 6.57
CA LYS A 57 -2.26 7.36 5.29
C LYS A 57 -1.12 6.91 4.38
N PHE A 58 0.09 6.74 4.91
CA PHE A 58 1.22 6.20 4.14
C PHE A 58 0.97 4.77 3.67
N SER A 59 0.37 3.93 4.51
CA SER A 59 0.03 2.55 4.15
C SER A 59 -1.01 2.50 3.03
N SER A 60 -2.03 3.36 3.09
CA SER A 60 -3.03 3.52 2.03
C SER A 60 -2.38 3.97 0.71
N LEU A 61 -1.51 4.99 0.75
CA LEU A 61 -0.80 5.48 -0.43
C LEU A 61 0.12 4.41 -1.03
N ALA A 62 0.89 3.70 -0.21
CA ALA A 62 1.75 2.60 -0.63
C ALA A 62 0.94 1.47 -1.31
N SER A 63 -0.23 1.14 -0.76
CA SER A 63 -1.15 0.17 -1.36
C SER A 63 -1.66 0.64 -2.72
N ALA A 64 -2.11 1.89 -2.83
CA ALA A 64 -2.58 2.48 -4.09
C ALA A 64 -1.48 2.50 -5.17
N MET A 65 -0.25 2.85 -4.81
CA MET A 65 0.91 2.83 -5.71
C MET A 65 1.27 1.41 -6.16
N THR A 66 1.21 0.44 -5.25
CA THR A 66 1.45 -0.97 -5.57
C THR A 66 0.40 -1.50 -6.55
N GLN A 67 -0.87 -1.15 -6.34
CA GLN A 67 -1.94 -1.49 -7.26
C GLN A 67 -1.73 -0.87 -8.65
N LEU A 68 -1.36 0.41 -8.70
CA LEU A 68 -1.04 1.08 -9.97
C LEU A 68 0.11 0.38 -10.70
N GLN A 69 1.18 0.00 -9.99
CA GLN A 69 2.29 -0.75 -10.57
C GLN A 69 1.84 -2.10 -11.16
N PHE A 70 0.98 -2.83 -10.43
CA PHE A 70 0.46 -4.12 -10.90
C PHE A 70 -0.44 -3.98 -12.13
N ILE A 71 -1.26 -2.93 -12.17
CA ILE A 71 -2.11 -2.61 -13.32
C ILE A 71 -1.24 -2.30 -14.55
N LEU A 72 -0.18 -1.50 -14.38
CA LEU A 72 0.77 -1.21 -15.46
C LEU A 72 1.51 -2.46 -15.98
N LYS A 73 1.82 -3.43 -15.10
CA LYS A 73 2.37 -4.73 -15.52
C LYS A 73 1.42 -5.57 -16.38
N LYS A 74 0.13 -5.29 -16.35
CA LYS A 74 -0.92 -5.92 -17.17
C LYS A 74 -1.39 -5.02 -18.32
N SER A 75 -0.57 -4.03 -18.69
CA SER A 75 -0.89 -3.01 -19.68
C SER A 75 -2.20 -2.26 -19.40
N ALA A 76 -2.50 -2.09 -18.12
CA ALA A 76 -3.71 -1.47 -17.61
C ALA A 76 -5.04 -2.09 -18.04
N LEU A 77 -5.03 -3.35 -18.48
CA LEU A 77 -6.25 -4.08 -18.82
C LEU A 77 -6.82 -4.76 -17.57
N PRO A 78 -8.10 -4.55 -17.21
CA PRO A 78 -8.71 -5.13 -16.00
C PRO A 78 -8.58 -6.66 -15.90
N SER A 79 -8.62 -7.35 -17.04
CA SER A 79 -8.50 -8.81 -17.14
C SER A 79 -7.27 -9.24 -17.95
N GLY A 80 -6.26 -8.39 -18.06
CA GLY A 80 -5.02 -8.69 -18.78
C GLY A 80 -4.15 -9.72 -18.08
N PHE A 81 -3.41 -10.51 -18.85
CA PHE A 81 -2.26 -11.26 -18.34
C PHE A 81 -1.09 -10.30 -18.09
N GLU A 82 -0.14 -10.71 -17.26
CA GLU A 82 1.08 -9.93 -17.04
C GLU A 82 1.93 -9.94 -18.32
N ASP A 83 1.95 -8.81 -19.02
CA ASP A 83 2.71 -8.59 -20.25
C ASP A 83 3.80 -7.52 -20.08
N PHE A 84 4.03 -7.09 -18.84
CA PHE A 84 4.99 -6.08 -18.44
C PHE A 84 4.83 -4.74 -19.21
N GLY A 85 3.58 -4.40 -19.53
CA GLY A 85 3.25 -3.16 -20.24
C GLY A 85 3.48 -3.23 -21.74
N PHE A 86 3.67 -4.42 -22.32
CA PHE A 86 3.95 -4.60 -23.75
C PHE A 86 2.90 -3.94 -24.64
N PHE A 87 1.60 -4.13 -24.37
CA PHE A 87 0.53 -3.51 -25.15
C PHE A 87 0.57 -1.97 -25.10
N LEU A 88 0.95 -1.36 -23.96
CA LEU A 88 1.12 0.09 -23.91
C LEU A 88 2.34 0.55 -24.70
N ARG A 89 3.43 -0.23 -24.70
CA ARG A 89 4.66 0.08 -25.43
C ARG A 89 4.51 0.02 -26.96
N THR A 90 3.52 -0.69 -27.48
CA THR A 90 3.22 -0.69 -28.93
C THR A 90 2.50 0.57 -29.40
N HIS A 91 2.07 1.41 -28.46
CA HIS A 91 1.36 2.65 -28.73
C HIS A 91 2.26 3.86 -28.42
N VAL A 92 2.53 4.67 -29.44
CA VAL A 92 3.35 5.89 -29.28
C VAL A 92 2.43 7.10 -29.17
N LEU A 93 2.68 7.92 -28.15
CA LEU A 93 1.99 9.19 -27.96
C LEU A 93 2.79 10.33 -28.59
N VAL A 94 2.17 11.08 -29.48
CA VAL A 94 2.79 12.21 -30.20
C VAL A 94 1.83 13.40 -30.20
N PRO A 95 2.26 14.60 -29.83
CA PRO A 95 1.46 15.82 -30.01
C PRO A 95 1.06 16.00 -31.47
N HIS A 96 -0.24 16.14 -31.72
CA HIS A 96 -0.73 16.38 -33.08
C HIS A 96 -0.51 17.83 -33.53
N CYS A 97 -0.75 18.78 -32.63
CA CYS A 97 -0.57 20.20 -32.86
C CYS A 97 -0.12 20.88 -31.56
N LEU A 98 0.75 21.87 -31.66
CA LEU A 98 1.10 22.75 -30.56
C LEU A 98 0.46 24.12 -30.84
N SER A 99 -0.27 24.66 -29.87
CA SER A 99 -0.91 25.97 -29.98
C SER A 99 -0.71 26.77 -28.70
N ASN A 100 -0.62 28.10 -28.86
CA ASN A 100 -0.63 29.05 -27.76
C ASN A 100 -2.06 29.53 -27.42
N ASP A 101 -3.06 29.08 -28.18
CA ASP A 101 -4.45 29.39 -27.90
C ASP A 101 -4.92 28.63 -26.65
N ILE A 102 -5.71 29.32 -25.84
CA ILE A 102 -6.30 28.73 -24.64
C ILE A 102 -7.29 27.64 -25.08
N ASP A 103 -7.12 26.43 -24.54
CA ASP A 103 -8.02 25.30 -24.74
C ASP A 103 -8.89 25.10 -23.49
N PRO A 104 -10.19 25.44 -23.54
CA PRO A 104 -11.10 25.27 -22.41
C PRO A 104 -11.28 23.82 -21.96
N ASN A 105 -11.21 22.86 -22.88
CA ASN A 105 -11.35 21.44 -22.57
C ASN A 105 -10.13 20.95 -21.79
N LEU A 106 -8.94 21.37 -22.22
CA LEU A 106 -7.69 21.07 -21.52
C LEU A 106 -7.66 21.68 -20.11
N GLN A 107 -8.11 22.92 -19.98
CA GLN A 107 -8.25 23.58 -18.67
C GLN A 107 -9.18 22.78 -17.75
N GLN A 108 -10.36 22.41 -18.25
CA GLN A 108 -11.32 21.64 -17.46
C GLN A 108 -10.75 20.28 -17.04
N ALA A 109 -10.16 19.52 -17.98
CA ALA A 109 -9.59 18.21 -17.72
C ALA A 109 -8.41 18.25 -16.74
N THR A 110 -7.61 19.32 -16.78
CA THR A 110 -6.41 19.46 -15.94
C THR A 110 -6.65 20.21 -14.63
N SER A 111 -7.90 20.58 -14.33
CA SER A 111 -8.27 21.41 -13.17
C SER A 111 -7.53 22.76 -13.18
N ASN A 112 -7.53 23.43 -14.33
CA ASN A 112 -6.88 24.73 -14.60
C ASN A 112 -5.35 24.75 -14.44
N ARG A 113 -4.69 23.57 -14.44
CA ARG A 113 -3.22 23.50 -14.38
C ARG A 113 -2.58 23.83 -15.73
N ILE A 114 -3.18 23.42 -16.84
CA ILE A 114 -2.66 23.65 -18.19
C ILE A 114 -3.67 24.47 -18.98
N HIS A 115 -3.22 25.60 -19.52
CA HIS A 115 -4.07 26.54 -20.26
C HIS A 115 -4.01 26.33 -21.77
N CYS A 116 -2.84 25.95 -22.29
CA CYS A 116 -2.60 25.66 -23.69
C CYS A 116 -1.52 24.58 -23.81
N TRP A 117 -1.50 23.89 -24.95
CA TRP A 117 -0.51 22.86 -25.25
C TRP A 117 0.54 23.41 -26.21
N ASN A 118 1.58 24.05 -25.68
CA ASN A 118 2.59 24.78 -26.44
C ASN A 118 4.00 24.16 -26.32
N HIS A 119 5.01 24.85 -26.86
CA HIS A 119 6.41 24.40 -26.84
C HIS A 119 7.05 24.38 -25.44
N ASP A 120 6.44 25.04 -24.46
CA ASP A 120 6.92 25.06 -23.08
C ASP A 120 6.28 23.93 -22.26
N ALA A 121 4.97 23.73 -22.40
CA ALA A 121 4.24 22.71 -21.65
C ALA A 121 4.50 21.28 -22.18
N ALA A 122 4.50 21.09 -23.50
CA ALA A 122 4.56 19.74 -24.07
C ALA A 122 5.81 18.94 -23.65
N PRO A 123 7.04 19.50 -23.62
CA PRO A 123 8.22 18.77 -23.17
C PRO A 123 8.12 18.31 -21.71
N ASP A 124 7.56 19.13 -20.83
CA ASP A 124 7.47 18.82 -19.40
C ASP A 124 6.48 17.69 -19.13
N TYR A 125 5.31 17.73 -19.76
CA TYR A 125 4.26 16.71 -19.58
C TYR A 125 4.51 15.42 -20.37
N LEU A 126 5.33 15.45 -21.42
CA LEU A 126 5.72 14.26 -22.19
C LEU A 126 7.11 13.74 -21.82
N ARG A 127 7.73 14.30 -20.78
CA ARG A 127 9.05 13.89 -20.33
C ARG A 127 9.03 12.44 -19.85
N THR A 128 9.86 11.60 -20.47
CA THR A 128 10.11 10.21 -20.04
C THR A 128 11.46 10.06 -19.33
N LYS A 129 12.30 11.10 -19.34
CA LYS A 129 13.58 11.11 -18.66
C LYS A 129 13.37 11.19 -17.15
N LEU A 130 13.97 10.24 -16.42
CA LEU A 130 13.95 10.16 -14.96
C LEU A 130 14.51 11.44 -14.31
N THR A 131 14.19 11.63 -13.04
CA THR A 131 14.80 12.71 -12.24
C THR A 131 16.27 12.37 -11.97
N PRO A 132 17.16 13.37 -11.83
CA PRO A 132 18.59 13.12 -11.65
C PRO A 132 18.92 12.24 -10.44
N GLU A 133 18.13 12.33 -9.37
CA GLU A 133 18.27 11.49 -8.17
C GLU A 133 18.00 10.01 -8.48
N VAL A 134 16.90 9.72 -9.18
CA VAL A 134 16.55 8.35 -9.57
C VAL A 134 17.54 7.80 -10.61
N GLU A 135 18.04 8.64 -11.53
CA GLU A 135 19.12 8.24 -12.46
C GLU A 135 20.40 7.85 -11.71
N ALA A 136 20.75 8.58 -10.64
CA ALA A 136 21.91 8.27 -9.81
C ALA A 136 21.71 6.95 -9.04
N ASP A 137 20.51 6.71 -8.50
CA ASP A 137 20.17 5.45 -7.83
C ASP A 137 20.22 4.26 -8.79
N GLU A 138 19.64 4.38 -9.99
CA GLU A 138 19.74 3.33 -11.02
C GLU A 138 21.20 3.06 -11.41
N SER A 139 21.99 4.11 -11.60
CA SER A 139 23.43 3.97 -11.90
C SER A 139 24.18 3.27 -10.77
N HIS A 140 23.84 3.56 -9.51
CA HIS A 140 24.42 2.89 -8.36
C HIS A 140 24.09 1.39 -8.36
N ILE A 141 22.82 1.03 -8.56
CA ILE A 141 22.35 -0.36 -8.62
C ILE A 141 23.03 -1.12 -9.77
N ASP A 142 23.16 -0.51 -10.95
CA ASP A 142 23.84 -1.12 -12.09
C ASP A 142 25.33 -1.33 -11.83
N ASN A 143 26.00 -0.40 -11.15
CA ASN A 143 27.40 -0.56 -10.74
C ASN A 143 27.57 -1.71 -9.74
N GLU A 144 26.69 -1.82 -8.75
CA GLU A 144 26.71 -2.93 -7.80
C GLU A 144 26.48 -4.28 -8.49
N LYS A 145 25.53 -4.35 -9.41
CA LYS A 145 25.23 -5.54 -10.22
C LYS A 145 26.44 -5.96 -11.04
N ASN A 146 27.11 -5.02 -11.70
CA ASN A 146 28.29 -5.29 -12.54
C ASN A 146 29.54 -5.71 -11.75
N THR A 147 29.59 -5.37 -10.46
CA THR A 147 30.70 -5.75 -9.57
C THR A 147 30.63 -7.22 -9.14
N ARG A 148 29.45 -7.85 -9.21
CA ARG A 148 29.22 -9.23 -8.77
C ARG A 148 29.29 -10.21 -9.95
N THR A 149 29.91 -11.36 -9.74
CA THR A 149 29.91 -12.42 -10.75
C THR A 149 28.63 -13.25 -10.69
N PHE A 150 28.25 -13.88 -11.81
CA PHE A 150 27.08 -14.77 -11.87
C PHE A 150 27.10 -15.88 -10.82
N ASP A 151 28.26 -16.47 -10.53
CA ASP A 151 28.42 -17.51 -9.51
C ASP A 151 28.18 -16.96 -8.09
N GLN A 152 28.69 -15.75 -7.78
CA GLN A 152 28.46 -15.08 -6.50
C GLN A 152 26.98 -14.77 -6.28
N VAL A 153 26.29 -14.28 -7.32
CA VAL A 153 24.85 -13.97 -7.25
C VAL A 153 24.04 -15.23 -7.00
N ASN A 154 24.29 -16.33 -7.73
CA ASN A 154 23.56 -17.59 -7.52
C ASN A 154 23.78 -18.18 -6.14
N LYS A 155 25.02 -18.18 -5.64
CA LYS A 155 25.30 -18.62 -4.25
C LYS A 155 24.56 -17.78 -3.23
N GLN A 156 24.49 -16.46 -3.43
CA GLN A 156 23.75 -15.55 -2.56
C GLN A 156 22.24 -15.84 -2.60
N ILE A 157 21.64 -16.03 -3.78
CA ILE A 157 20.22 -16.38 -3.95
C ILE A 157 19.91 -17.68 -3.20
N LEU A 158 20.71 -18.74 -3.40
CA LEU A 158 20.50 -20.03 -2.74
C LEU A 158 20.58 -19.91 -1.21
N ALA A 159 21.55 -19.16 -0.69
CA ALA A 159 21.69 -18.91 0.74
C ALA A 159 20.50 -18.12 1.31
N MET A 160 20.05 -17.08 0.62
CA MET A 160 18.89 -16.28 1.02
C MET A 160 17.60 -17.10 1.02
N ASN A 161 17.35 -17.90 -0.03
CA ASN A 161 16.18 -18.79 -0.07
C ASN A 161 16.18 -19.77 1.10
N LYS A 162 17.33 -20.39 1.41
CA LYS A 162 17.46 -21.27 2.57
C LYS A 162 17.18 -20.55 3.90
N HIS A 163 17.65 -19.30 4.04
CA HIS A 163 17.35 -18.50 5.23
C HIS A 163 15.86 -18.19 5.37
N ILE A 164 15.20 -17.83 4.26
CA ILE A 164 13.74 -17.59 4.23
C ILE A 164 12.98 -18.85 4.62
N GLU A 165 13.32 -20.01 4.05
CA GLU A 165 12.71 -21.30 4.39
C GLU A 165 12.90 -21.65 5.87
N THR A 166 14.09 -21.41 6.42
CA THR A 166 14.39 -21.64 7.84
C THR A 166 13.55 -20.72 8.74
N LEU A 167 13.44 -19.44 8.39
CA LEU A 167 12.61 -18.47 9.11
C LEU A 167 11.14 -18.87 9.07
N LEU A 168 10.61 -19.23 7.90
CA LEU A 168 9.23 -19.68 7.76
C LEU A 168 8.95 -20.93 8.60
N THR A 169 9.87 -21.89 8.61
CA THR A 169 9.76 -23.10 9.43
C THR A 169 9.77 -22.77 10.91
N SER A 170 10.67 -21.88 11.35
CA SER A 170 10.73 -21.43 12.75
C SER A 170 9.47 -20.67 13.17
N MET A 171 8.91 -19.82 12.30
CA MET A 171 7.66 -19.12 12.58
C MET A 171 6.48 -20.08 12.70
N ALA A 172 6.40 -21.08 11.81
CA ALA A 172 5.37 -22.11 11.87
C ALA A 172 5.45 -22.95 13.16
N GLU A 173 6.67 -23.30 13.57
CA GLU A 173 6.91 -24.04 14.82
C GLU A 173 6.54 -23.20 16.04
N ASN A 174 6.98 -21.94 16.10
CA ASN A 174 6.62 -21.02 17.18
C ASN A 174 5.10 -20.81 17.29
N ALA A 175 4.40 -20.69 16.16
CA ALA A 175 2.94 -20.58 16.14
C ALA A 175 2.26 -21.85 16.70
N ARG A 176 2.78 -23.03 16.37
CA ARG A 176 2.33 -24.30 16.95
C ARG A 176 2.58 -24.38 18.45
N SER A 177 3.80 -24.07 18.90
CA SER A 177 4.13 -24.10 20.32
C SER A 177 3.29 -23.13 21.14
N GLN A 178 2.98 -21.93 20.62
CA GLN A 178 2.05 -21.02 21.30
C GLN A 178 0.62 -21.56 21.37
N ALA A 179 0.14 -22.23 20.32
CA ALA A 179 -1.18 -22.87 20.33
C ALA A 179 -1.26 -24.02 21.36
N GLU A 180 -0.19 -24.80 21.52
CA GLU A 180 -0.09 -25.86 22.55
C GLU A 180 -0.05 -25.26 23.97
N ILE A 181 0.77 -24.22 24.19
CA ILE A 181 0.82 -23.51 25.48
C ILE A 181 -0.56 -22.96 25.85
N GLN A 182 -1.32 -22.45 24.90
CA GLN A 182 -2.65 -21.89 25.15
C GLN A 182 -3.71 -22.95 25.47
N GLN A 183 -3.52 -24.21 25.06
CA GLN A 183 -4.37 -25.32 25.48
C GLN A 183 -4.10 -25.78 26.92
N ASP A 184 -2.86 -25.62 27.41
CA ASP A 184 -2.44 -26.09 28.73
C ASP A 184 -2.68 -25.08 29.87
N ILE A 185 -3.17 -23.87 29.60
CA ILE A 185 -3.54 -22.91 30.65
C ILE A 185 -4.89 -23.33 31.24
N PRO A 186 -4.96 -23.86 32.48
CA PRO A 186 -6.23 -24.26 33.07
C PRO A 186 -7.09 -23.02 33.25
N THR A 187 -8.25 -22.97 32.60
CA THR A 187 -9.20 -21.84 32.72
C THR A 187 -9.94 -21.83 34.06
N TYR A 188 -9.60 -22.75 34.96
CA TYR A 188 -10.20 -22.92 36.28
C TYR A 188 -9.14 -22.78 37.37
N ASN A 189 -9.52 -22.13 38.47
CA ASN A 189 -8.72 -22.11 39.68
C ASN A 189 -9.14 -23.27 40.60
N SER A 190 -8.25 -24.23 40.83
CA SER A 190 -8.52 -25.39 41.68
C SER A 190 -8.85 -25.00 43.12
N GLN A 191 -8.22 -23.95 43.67
CA GLN A 191 -8.52 -23.47 45.03
C GLN A 191 -9.93 -22.86 45.12
N ASP A 192 -10.32 -22.04 44.15
CA ASP A 192 -11.67 -21.45 44.12
C ASP A 192 -12.72 -22.53 43.91
N THR A 193 -12.44 -23.51 43.07
CA THR A 193 -13.30 -24.68 42.86
C THR A 193 -13.48 -25.47 44.16
N GLN A 194 -12.39 -25.76 44.88
CA GLN A 194 -12.44 -26.45 46.17
C GLN A 194 -13.17 -25.63 47.24
N LYS A 195 -12.98 -24.31 47.25
CA LYS A 195 -13.66 -23.39 48.17
C LYS A 195 -15.16 -23.35 47.91
N LEU A 196 -15.57 -23.30 46.65
CA LEU A 196 -16.98 -23.37 46.26
C LEU A 196 -17.60 -24.71 46.67
N VAL A 197 -16.91 -25.83 46.42
CA VAL A 197 -17.37 -27.16 46.82
C VAL A 197 -17.54 -27.25 48.35
N ARG A 198 -16.59 -26.74 49.15
CA ARG A 198 -16.71 -26.73 50.61
C ARG A 198 -17.83 -25.81 51.10
N ALA A 199 -18.03 -24.65 50.47
CA ALA A 199 -19.14 -23.76 50.79
C ALA A 199 -20.50 -24.41 50.51
N ILE A 200 -20.63 -25.16 49.40
CA ILE A 200 -21.88 -25.85 49.01
C ILE A 200 -22.13 -27.09 49.87
N VAL A 201 -21.12 -27.94 50.08
CA VAL A 201 -21.29 -29.25 50.75
C VAL A 201 -21.28 -29.09 52.27
N ASN A 202 -20.41 -28.23 52.81
CA ASN A 202 -20.19 -28.10 54.25
C ASN A 202 -20.76 -26.80 54.83
N GLY A 203 -21.25 -25.87 53.99
CA GLY A 203 -21.74 -24.56 54.44
C GLY A 203 -20.64 -23.63 54.96
N GLU A 204 -19.37 -23.90 54.60
CA GLU A 204 -18.21 -23.15 55.08
C GLU A 204 -18.22 -21.71 54.53
N GLY A 205 -18.21 -20.70 55.40
CA GLY A 205 -18.25 -19.28 55.00
C GLY A 205 -19.64 -18.68 54.76
N LEU A 206 -20.72 -19.46 54.85
CA LEU A 206 -22.12 -18.99 54.68
C LEU A 206 -22.83 -18.70 56.01
N ARG A 207 -22.16 -18.91 57.15
CA ARG A 207 -22.73 -18.61 58.48
C ARG A 207 -22.52 -17.13 58.79
N PRO A 208 -23.58 -16.36 59.11
CA PRO A 208 -23.43 -14.97 59.54
C PRO A 208 -22.63 -14.90 60.83
N SER A 209 -21.45 -14.29 60.81
CA SER A 209 -20.73 -13.89 62.01
C SER A 209 -21.52 -12.78 62.68
N LYS A 210 -22.19 -13.10 63.80
CA LYS A 210 -22.71 -12.06 64.70
C LYS A 210 -21.53 -11.27 65.24
N THR A 211 -21.30 -10.09 64.69
CA THR A 211 -20.41 -9.07 65.25
C THR A 211 -20.97 -8.69 66.62
N LEU A 212 -20.37 -9.20 67.69
CA LEU A 212 -20.67 -8.76 69.04
C LEU A 212 -19.98 -7.41 69.25
N VAL A 213 -20.78 -6.35 69.24
CA VAL A 213 -20.39 -5.01 69.68
C VAL A 213 -20.15 -5.08 71.19
N SER A 214 -18.90 -5.00 71.63
CA SER A 214 -18.56 -4.87 73.05
C SER A 214 -18.73 -3.42 73.46
N ALA A 215 -19.78 -3.14 74.24
CA ALA A 215 -19.96 -1.86 74.92
C ALA A 215 -19.29 -1.95 76.30
N GLU A 216 -18.12 -1.32 76.46
CA GLU A 216 -17.59 -0.95 77.77
C GLU A 216 -17.68 0.57 77.93
N GLY A 217 -18.55 0.99 78.84
CA GLY A 217 -18.57 2.33 79.41
C GLY A 217 -18.34 2.25 80.92
N SER A 218 -17.26 2.86 81.39
CA SER A 218 -17.18 3.47 82.73
C SER A 218 -16.06 4.51 82.80
N LEU A 219 -16.48 5.77 82.67
CA LEU A 219 -16.17 6.91 83.53
C LEU A 219 -14.74 7.02 84.10
N THR A 220 -13.96 7.95 83.53
CA THR A 220 -13.57 9.22 84.18
C THR A 220 -13.47 10.31 83.15
#